data_AF-A0A1H2CHT7-F1
#
_entry.id   AF-A0A1H2CHT7-F1
#
_cell.length_a   1.000
_cell.length_b   1.000
_cell.length_c   1.000
_cell.angle_alpha   90.00
_cell.angle_beta   90.00
_cell.angle_gamma   90.00
#
_symmetry.space_group_name_H-M   'P 1'
#
loop_
_entity.id
_entity.type
_entity.pdbx_description
1 polymer ?
#
loop_
_entity_poly.entity_id
_entity_poly.type
_entity_poly.pdbx_seq_one_letter_code
_entity_poly.pdbx_strand_id
1 'polypeptide(L)'
;MKQEVISMNRPLLKSRGLSTHHIEIFEFILSGKSNREINQMLGYSKKSHVVVDHSRKVMYKLLAMEDLCRKEHIGEVVFPRGYCFWWKGLLLKHQQQLMEIAIKPEYYVNALNDII
;
A
#
# COMPACT_ATOMS: atom_id res chain seq x y z
N MET A 1 20.05 30.57 -9.58
CA MET A 1 19.89 29.12 -9.33
C MET A 1 19.93 28.89 -7.83
N LYS A 2 18.82 28.49 -7.20
CA LYS A 2 18.82 28.13 -5.78
C LYS A 2 19.28 26.68 -5.66
N GLN A 3 20.45 26.46 -5.08
CA GLN A 3 20.94 25.12 -4.73
C GLN A 3 20.09 24.58 -3.58
N GLU A 4 19.34 23.51 -3.83
CA GLU A 4 18.70 22.73 -2.77
C GLU A 4 19.81 21.94 -2.04
N VAL A 5 20.04 22.30 -0.78
CA VAL A 5 20.91 21.53 0.13
C VAL A 5 20.19 20.21 0.42
N ILE A 6 20.60 19.14 -0.29
CA ILE A 6 20.14 17.78 -0.04
C ILE A 6 20.75 17.34 1.30
N SER A 7 19.96 17.37 2.36
CA SER A 7 20.31 16.75 3.64
C SER A 7 20.46 15.24 3.42
N MET A 8 21.70 14.74 3.42
CA MET A 8 22.02 13.32 3.19
C MET A 8 21.48 12.36 4.29
N ASN A 9 20.88 12.90 5.36
CA ASN A 9 20.41 12.13 6.52
C ASN A 9 18.89 12.12 6.69
N ARG A 10 18.11 12.72 5.78
CA ARG A 10 16.65 12.58 5.79
C ARG A 10 16.20 11.73 4.61
N PRO A 11 15.52 10.58 4.84
CA PRO A 11 14.79 9.95 3.75
C PRO A 11 13.86 11.00 3.16
N LEU A 12 13.93 11.22 1.85
CA LEU A 12 13.00 12.07 1.11
C LEU A 12 11.59 11.49 1.23
N LEU A 13 10.92 11.72 2.35
CA LEU A 13 9.51 11.44 2.58
C LEU A 13 8.64 12.45 1.82
N LYS A 14 8.97 12.73 0.56
CA LYS A 14 8.09 13.45 -0.36
C LYS A 14 6.99 12.48 -0.79
N SER A 15 5.93 12.42 0.01
CA SER A 15 4.55 12.09 -0.36
C SER A 15 4.30 10.80 -1.19
N ARG A 16 3.42 9.92 -0.68
CA ARG A 16 2.77 8.80 -1.41
C ARG A 16 3.56 7.50 -1.59
N GLY A 17 4.48 7.17 -0.67
CA GLY A 17 5.10 5.84 -0.63
C GLY A 17 4.08 4.73 -0.39
N LEU A 18 4.24 3.61 -1.11
CA LEU A 18 3.68 2.33 -0.70
C LEU A 18 4.37 1.92 0.61
N SER A 19 3.66 1.40 1.60
CA SER A 19 4.25 0.85 2.82
C SER A 19 3.94 -0.64 2.91
N THR A 20 4.71 -1.39 3.71
CA THR A 20 4.44 -2.82 3.93
C THR A 20 3.05 -3.03 4.54
N HIS A 21 2.60 -2.11 5.38
CA HIS A 21 1.23 -2.09 5.94
C HIS A 21 0.14 -2.07 4.87
N HIS A 22 0.37 -1.37 3.74
CA HIS A 22 -0.58 -1.41 2.62
C HIS A 22 -0.69 -2.81 2.02
N ILE A 23 0.46 -3.48 1.86
CA ILE A 23 0.58 -4.83 1.29
C ILE A 23 -0.11 -5.83 2.21
N GLU A 24 0.17 -5.78 3.52
CA GLU A 24 -0.45 -6.64 4.53
C GLU A 24 -1.99 -6.51 4.54
N ILE A 25 -2.50 -5.28 4.50
CA ILE A 25 -3.96 -5.05 4.38
C ILE A 25 -4.53 -5.71 3.12
N PHE A 26 -3.81 -5.62 2.00
CA PHE A 26 -4.27 -6.22 0.76
C PHE A 26 -4.24 -7.75 0.83
N GLU A 27 -3.22 -8.36 1.44
CA GLU A 27 -3.16 -9.80 1.71
C GLU A 27 -4.32 -10.28 2.58
N PHE A 28 -4.72 -9.51 3.60
CA PHE A 28 -5.91 -9.80 4.38
C PHE A 28 -7.20 -9.78 3.54
N ILE A 29 -7.33 -8.86 2.58
CA ILE A 29 -8.46 -8.85 1.65
C ILE A 29 -8.43 -10.11 0.78
N LEU A 30 -7.26 -10.49 0.25
CA LEU A 30 -7.10 -11.65 -0.64
C LEU A 30 -7.24 -13.00 0.09
N SER A 31 -7.04 -13.04 1.41
CA SER A 31 -7.35 -14.21 2.25
C SER A 31 -8.84 -14.32 2.61
N GLY A 32 -9.67 -13.38 2.17
CA GLY A 32 -11.12 -13.43 2.34
C GLY A 32 -11.66 -12.66 3.55
N LYS A 33 -10.80 -12.01 4.35
CA LYS A 33 -11.27 -11.19 5.48
C LYS A 33 -12.09 -10.01 4.96
N SER A 34 -13.19 -9.69 5.62
CA SER A 34 -14.02 -8.51 5.35
C SER A 34 -13.34 -7.24 5.84
N ASN A 35 -13.73 -6.09 5.29
CA ASN A 35 -13.18 -4.79 5.74
C ASN A 35 -13.43 -4.55 7.23
N ARG A 36 -14.57 -5.03 7.76
CA ARG A 36 -14.92 -4.91 9.18
C ARG A 36 -13.97 -5.71 10.07
N GLU A 37 -13.64 -6.95 9.68
CA GLU A 37 -12.69 -7.78 10.42
C GLU A 37 -11.29 -7.17 10.41
N ILE A 38 -10.82 -6.70 9.25
CA ILE A 38 -9.51 -6.05 9.11
C ILE A 38 -9.46 -4.77 9.94
N ASN A 39 -10.49 -3.92 9.86
CA ASN A 39 -10.59 -2.71 10.69
C ASN A 39 -10.50 -3.06 12.17
N GLN A 40 -11.22 -4.08 12.63
CA GLN A 40 -11.17 -4.51 14.03
C GLN A 40 -9.79 -5.04 14.43
N MET A 41 -9.15 -5.87 13.59
CA MET A 41 -7.81 -6.41 13.84
C MET A 41 -6.75 -5.30 13.96
N LEU A 42 -6.88 -4.25 13.16
CA LEU A 42 -5.91 -3.14 13.09
C LEU A 42 -6.27 -1.94 13.96
N GLY A 43 -7.31 -2.04 14.81
CA GLY A 43 -7.73 -0.97 15.71
C GLY A 43 -8.41 0.22 15.02
N TYR A 44 -8.84 0.09 13.77
CA TYR A 44 -9.65 1.09 13.08
C TYR A 44 -11.12 1.04 13.48
N SER A 45 -11.83 2.15 13.30
CA SER A 45 -13.28 2.16 13.47
C SER A 45 -13.95 1.23 12.47
N LYS A 46 -15.06 0.58 12.86
CA LYS A 46 -15.75 -0.41 12.02
C LYS A 46 -16.21 0.15 10.66
N LYS A 47 -16.51 1.46 10.60
CA LYS A 47 -16.95 2.18 9.38
C LYS A 47 -15.79 2.85 8.62
N SER A 48 -14.55 2.59 9.01
CA SER A 48 -13.38 3.19 8.38
C SER A 48 -13.22 2.73 6.93
N HIS A 49 -12.93 3.68 6.05
CA HIS A 49 -12.56 3.43 4.64
C HIS A 49 -11.06 3.13 4.46
N VAL A 50 -10.28 3.21 5.54
CA VAL A 50 -8.81 3.07 5.54
C VAL A 50 -8.34 1.77 4.87
N VAL A 51 -9.01 0.64 5.13
CA VAL A 51 -8.71 -0.65 4.47
C VAL A 51 -8.90 -0.59 2.94
N VAL A 52 -9.94 0.08 2.48
CA VAL A 52 -10.23 0.25 1.05
C VAL A 52 -9.18 1.16 0.40
N ASP A 53 -8.83 2.26 1.06
CA ASP A 53 -7.87 3.22 0.51
C ASP A 53 -6.45 2.64 0.47
N HIS A 54 -6.05 1.90 1.51
CA HIS A 54 -4.74 1.24 1.55
C HIS A 54 -4.63 0.15 0.48
N SER A 55 -5.63 -0.72 0.35
CA SER A 55 -5.61 -1.76 -0.68
C SER A 55 -5.61 -1.20 -2.10
N ARG A 56 -6.35 -0.10 -2.36
CA ARG A 56 -6.31 0.58 -3.67
C ARG A 56 -4.92 1.08 -4.05
N LYS A 57 -4.11 1.53 -3.10
CA LYS A 57 -2.72 1.92 -3.38
C LYS A 57 -1.90 0.74 -3.90
N VAL A 58 -2.06 -0.46 -3.30
CA VAL A 58 -1.39 -1.68 -3.78
C VAL A 58 -1.88 -2.05 -5.17
N MET A 59 -3.20 -2.12 -5.36
CA MET A 59 -3.80 -2.47 -6.65
C MET A 59 -3.34 -1.55 -7.78
N TYR A 60 -3.36 -0.23 -7.59
CA TYR A 60 -2.89 0.69 -8.61
C TYR A 60 -1.39 0.60 -8.88
N LYS A 61 -0.60 0.18 -7.89
CA LYS A 61 0.83 -0.04 -8.09
C LYS A 61 1.09 -1.31 -8.90
N LEU A 62 0.35 -2.38 -8.60
CA LEU A 62 0.37 -3.63 -9.37
C LEU A 62 -0.06 -3.42 -10.83
N LEU A 63 -1.16 -2.68 -11.07
CA LEU A 63 -1.57 -2.34 -12.44
C LEU A 63 -0.46 -1.58 -13.19
N ALA A 64 0.18 -0.62 -12.52
CA ALA A 64 1.28 0.13 -13.15
C ALA A 64 2.52 -0.73 -13.41
N MET A 65 2.77 -1.77 -12.63
CA MET A 65 3.87 -2.73 -12.86
C MET A 65 3.60 -3.68 -14.04
N GLU A 66 2.32 -3.90 -14.36
CA GLU A 66 1.86 -4.70 -15.50
C GLU A 66 1.55 -3.86 -16.75
N ASP A 67 1.82 -2.55 -16.72
CA ASP A 67 1.46 -1.59 -17.76
C ASP A 67 -0.05 -1.59 -18.10
N LEU A 68 -0.90 -1.86 -17.09
CA LEU A 68 -2.35 -1.92 -17.22
C LEU A 68 -3.01 -0.59 -16.89
N CYS A 69 -3.98 -0.19 -17.73
CA CYS A 69 -4.71 1.06 -17.54
C CYS A 69 -5.73 0.93 -16.39
N ARG A 70 -5.71 1.91 -15.48
CA ARG A 70 -6.67 1.96 -14.35
C ARG A 70 -8.13 2.04 -14.78
N LYS A 71 -8.42 2.68 -15.92
CA LYS A 71 -9.79 2.86 -16.40
C LYS A 71 -10.39 1.55 -16.89
N GLU A 72 -9.57 0.69 -17.47
CA GLU A 72 -9.97 -0.61 -18.02
C GLU A 72 -10.16 -1.64 -16.90
N HIS A 73 -9.39 -1.52 -15.82
CA HIS A 73 -9.41 -2.45 -14.68
C HIS A 73 -10.10 -1.90 -13.42
N ILE A 74 -11.04 -0.97 -13.58
CA ILE A 74 -11.72 -0.36 -12.42
C ILE A 74 -12.60 -1.38 -11.67
N GLY A 75 -13.15 -2.38 -12.38
CA GLY A 75 -13.99 -3.42 -11.78
C GLY A 75 -13.20 -4.27 -10.78
N GLU A 76 -11.99 -4.65 -11.15
CA GLU A 76 -11.05 -5.43 -10.35
C GLU A 76 -10.62 -4.67 -9.10
N VAL A 77 -10.47 -3.35 -9.22
CA VAL A 77 -10.13 -2.46 -8.11
C VAL A 77 -11.30 -2.23 -7.16
N VAL A 78 -12.52 -2.15 -7.67
CA VAL A 78 -13.74 -1.96 -6.85
C VAL A 78 -14.13 -3.27 -6.15
N PHE A 79 -13.94 -4.42 -6.81
CA PHE A 79 -14.34 -5.73 -6.33
C PHE A 79 -13.16 -6.71 -6.17
N PRO A 80 -12.11 -6.38 -5.40
CA PRO A 80 -10.88 -7.18 -5.35
C PRO A 80 -11.08 -8.62 -4.89
N ARG A 81 -12.11 -8.89 -4.07
CA ARG A 81 -12.44 -10.24 -3.63
C ARG A 81 -13.03 -11.11 -4.75
N GLY A 82 -13.75 -10.51 -5.70
CA GLY A 82 -14.26 -11.22 -6.88
C GLY A 82 -13.14 -11.62 -7.86
N TYR A 83 -12.05 -10.86 -7.86
CA TYR A 83 -10.86 -11.09 -8.68
C TYR A 83 -9.67 -11.59 -7.86
N CYS A 84 -9.92 -12.32 -6.76
CA CYS A 84 -8.91 -12.65 -5.77
C CYS A 84 -7.75 -13.48 -6.33
N PHE A 85 -8.03 -14.43 -7.24
CA PHE A 85 -6.99 -15.25 -7.87
C PHE A 85 -6.07 -14.43 -8.77
N TRP A 86 -6.65 -13.52 -9.56
CA TRP A 86 -5.89 -12.62 -10.42
C TRP A 86 -4.98 -11.70 -9.60
N TRP A 87 -5.55 -11.06 -8.57
CA TRP A 87 -4.78 -10.20 -7.67
C TRP A 87 -3.69 -10.95 -6.89
N LYS A 88 -3.94 -12.19 -6.45
CA LYS A 88 -2.90 -13.04 -5.84
C LYS A 88 -1.77 -13.34 -6.82
N GLY A 89 -2.09 -13.63 -8.08
CA GLY A 89 -1.10 -13.85 -9.13
C GLY A 89 -0.20 -12.64 -9.34
N LEU A 90 -0.80 -11.45 -9.47
CA LEU A 90 -0.04 -10.20 -9.62
C LEU A 90 0.79 -9.89 -8.38
N LEU A 91 0.21 -10.05 -7.19
CA LEU A 91 0.90 -9.79 -5.93
C LEU A 91 2.12 -10.70 -5.79
N LEU A 92 1.97 -12.00 -6.04
CA LEU A 92 3.07 -12.97 -5.99
C LEU A 92 4.17 -12.64 -7.00
N LYS A 93 3.78 -12.32 -8.25
CA LYS A 93 4.73 -11.96 -9.33
C LYS A 93 5.59 -10.74 -8.98
N HIS A 94 5.01 -9.74 -8.32
CA HIS A 94 5.68 -8.48 -7.99
C HIS A 94 6.07 -8.34 -6.52
N GLN A 95 5.92 -9.39 -5.70
CA GLN A 95 6.06 -9.29 -4.25
C GLN A 95 7.41 -8.72 -3.82
N GLN A 96 8.50 -9.26 -4.39
CA GLN A 96 9.85 -8.80 -4.08
C GLN A 96 10.02 -7.31 -4.41
N GLN A 97 9.64 -6.90 -5.62
CA GLN A 97 9.74 -5.50 -6.06
C GLN A 97 8.90 -4.57 -5.20
N LEU A 98 7.68 -4.99 -4.81
CA LEU A 98 6.81 -4.23 -3.92
C LEU A 98 7.45 -4.04 -2.54
N MET A 99 8.10 -5.08 -1.99
CA MET A 99 8.78 -5.01 -0.70
C MET A 99 10.04 -4.15 -0.73
N GLU A 100 10.79 -4.14 -1.83
CA GLU A 100 11.98 -3.29 -2.01
C GLU A 100 11.63 -1.79 -2.05
N ILE A 101 10.49 -1.44 -2.64
CA ILE A 101 10.03 -0.04 -2.72
C ILE A 101 9.16 0.38 -1.53
N ALA A 102 8.66 -0.58 -0.75
CA ALA A 102 7.76 -0.30 0.36
C ALA A 102 8.51 0.28 1.56
N ILE A 103 8.02 1.40 2.07
CA ILE A 103 8.55 1.99 3.30
C ILE A 103 8.11 1.11 4.48
N LYS A 104 9.07 0.61 5.26
CA LYS A 104 8.74 -0.09 6.52
C LYS A 104 8.19 0.92 7.55
N PRO A 105 7.12 0.58 8.28
CA PRO A 105 6.54 1.43 9.32
C PRO A 105 7.54 1.94 10.36
N GLU A 106 8.57 1.14 10.68
CA GLU A 106 9.64 1.47 11.64
C GLU A 106 10.38 2.78 11.30
N TYR A 107 10.51 3.10 10.01
CA TYR A 107 11.18 4.33 9.58
C TYR A 107 10.40 5.61 9.94
N TYR A 108 9.09 5.50 10.23
CA TYR A 108 8.29 6.64 10.71
C TYR A 108 8.47 6.90 12.21
N VAL A 109 8.79 5.87 13.00
CA VAL A 109 8.97 6.00 14.46
C VAL A 109 10.27 6.74 14.77
N ASN A 110 11.36 6.39 14.06
CA ASN A 110 12.65 7.04 14.26
C ASN A 110 12.66 8.52 13.84
N ALA A 111 11.92 8.86 12.77
CA ALA A 111 11.81 10.25 12.32
C ALA A 111 11.10 11.19 13.32
N LEU A 112 10.31 10.65 14.25
CA LEU A 112 9.67 11.44 15.32
C LEU A 112 10.60 11.68 16.51
N ASN A 113 11.51 10.74 16.79
CA ASN A 113 12.47 10.82 17.89
C ASN A 113 13.63 11.78 17.59
N ASP A 114 13.93 12.05 16.32
CA ASP A 114 14.94 13.05 15.92
C ASP A 114 14.42 14.50 15.98
N ILE A 115 13.17 14.72 16.43
CA ILE A 115 12.52 16.04 16.53
C ILE A 115 12.33 16.48 17.99
N ILE A 116 12.56 15.59 18.96
CA ILE A 116 12.50 15.88 20.41
C ILE A 116 13.92 16.07 20.93
#